data_AF-A0A7S2FME1-F1
#
_entry.id   AF-A0A7S2FME1-F1
#
_cell.length_a   1.000
_cell.length_b   1.000
_cell.length_c   1.000
_cell.angle_alpha   90.00
_cell.angle_beta   90.00
_cell.angle_gamma   90.00
#
_symmetry.space_group_name_H-M   'P 1'
#
loop_
_entity.id
_entity.type
_entity.pdbx_description
1 polymer ?
#
loop_
_entity_poly.entity_id
_entity_poly.type
_entity_poly.pdbx_seq_one_letter_code
_entity_poly.pdbx_strand_id
1 'polypeptide(L)'
;GSFSNALEEWAEGKLYLNWLLNRTILTMSDLPMLNTAEYLGGVVDLTGEIGRYAVASATQRNLAQVRECFETTSVVNNQLSLMTMQGGLRKKTGALGTNLKKMKGILYELALAEAGRTSRAPPAGASEEATPSGGGMDEEA
;
A
#
# COMPACT_ATOMS: atom_id res chain seq x y z
N GLY A 1 3.76 -27.55 14.23
CA GLY A 1 3.97 -28.83 13.50
C GLY A 1 3.55 -28.64 12.05
N SER A 2 3.89 -29.57 11.14
CA SER A 2 3.66 -29.37 9.69
C SER A 2 2.21 -29.04 9.33
N PHE A 3 1.24 -29.73 9.93
CA PHE A 3 -0.19 -29.46 9.70
C PHE A 3 -0.61 -28.05 10.16
N SER A 4 -0.17 -27.64 11.34
CA SER A 4 -0.46 -26.31 11.88
C SER A 4 0.12 -25.19 11.01
N ASN A 5 1.33 -25.37 10.48
CA ASN A 5 1.92 -24.42 9.53
C ASN A 5 1.09 -24.34 8.23
N ALA A 6 0.61 -25.47 7.72
CA ALA A 6 -0.23 -25.48 6.52
C ALA A 6 -1.59 -24.78 6.75
N LEU A 7 -2.16 -24.92 7.96
CA LEU A 7 -3.37 -24.19 8.35
C LEU A 7 -3.14 -22.68 8.43
N GLU A 8 -1.97 -22.25 8.88
CA GLU A 8 -1.58 -20.85 8.95
C GLU A 8 -1.45 -20.22 7.55
N GLU A 9 -0.78 -20.89 6.61
CA GLU A 9 -0.68 -20.46 5.21
C GLU A 9 -2.06 -20.45 4.52
N TRP A 10 -2.90 -21.45 4.81
CA TRP A 10 -4.28 -21.48 4.32
C TRP A 10 -5.09 -20.29 4.86
N ALA A 11 -4.92 -19.96 6.15
CA ALA A 11 -5.57 -18.83 6.79
C ALA A 11 -5.16 -17.51 6.14
N GLU A 12 -3.85 -17.29 5.94
CA GLU A 12 -3.31 -16.13 5.21
C GLU A 12 -3.97 -15.99 3.84
N GLY A 13 -4.02 -17.06 3.04
CA GLY A 13 -4.65 -17.02 1.72
C GLY A 13 -6.13 -16.63 1.76
N LYS A 14 -6.89 -17.14 2.73
CA LYS A 14 -8.31 -16.78 2.92
C LYS A 14 -8.49 -15.32 3.34
N LEU A 15 -7.67 -14.87 4.30
CA LEU A 15 -7.70 -13.50 4.79
C LEU A 15 -7.33 -12.52 3.67
N TYR A 16 -6.30 -12.84 2.89
CA TYR A 16 -5.83 -11.99 1.80
C TYR A 16 -6.85 -11.89 0.67
N LEU A 17 -7.46 -13.02 0.27
CA LEU A 17 -8.53 -13.00 -0.72
C LEU A 17 -9.72 -12.14 -0.25
N ASN A 18 -10.16 -12.29 1.00
CA ASN A 18 -11.26 -11.47 1.51
C ASN A 18 -10.89 -9.98 1.57
N TRP A 19 -9.67 -9.66 1.97
CA TRP A 19 -9.19 -8.27 1.98
C TRP A 19 -9.13 -7.68 0.56
N LEU A 20 -8.68 -8.46 -0.43
CA LEU A 20 -8.65 -8.03 -1.84
C LEU A 20 -10.04 -7.73 -2.41
N LEU A 21 -11.07 -8.43 -1.98
CA LEU A 21 -12.43 -8.25 -2.49
C LEU A 21 -13.24 -7.23 -1.69
N ASN A 22 -13.12 -7.28 -0.35
CA ASN A 22 -14.04 -6.61 0.57
C ASN A 22 -13.35 -5.60 1.48
N ARG A 23 -12.01 -5.52 1.47
CA ARG A 23 -11.21 -4.65 2.34
C ARG A 23 -11.47 -4.86 3.84
N THR A 24 -11.87 -6.07 4.20
CA THR A 24 -12.09 -6.51 5.58
C THR A 24 -11.23 -7.72 5.90
N ILE A 25 -11.03 -7.96 7.19
CA ILE A 25 -10.30 -9.15 7.68
C ILE A 25 -11.35 -10.10 8.25
N LEU A 26 -11.35 -11.35 7.76
CA LEU A 26 -12.21 -12.40 8.30
C LEU A 26 -11.91 -12.61 9.78
N THR A 27 -12.95 -12.82 10.56
CA THR A 27 -12.86 -13.12 11.99
C THR A 27 -12.55 -14.59 12.23
N MET A 28 -12.17 -14.94 13.47
CA MET A 28 -11.94 -16.34 13.83
C MET A 28 -13.20 -17.21 13.65
N SER A 29 -14.40 -16.66 13.84
CA SER A 29 -15.65 -17.38 13.59
C SER A 29 -15.89 -17.72 12.12
N ASP A 30 -15.32 -16.94 11.20
CA ASP A 30 -15.39 -17.24 9.76
C ASP A 30 -14.44 -18.40 9.37
N LEU A 31 -13.48 -18.73 10.25
CA LEU A 31 -12.44 -19.74 10.04
C LEU A 31 -12.44 -20.78 11.19
N PRO A 32 -13.55 -21.52 11.39
CA PRO A 32 -13.78 -22.31 12.62
C PRO A 32 -12.84 -23.50 12.82
N MET A 33 -12.08 -23.89 11.79
CA MET A 33 -11.10 -24.98 11.88
C MET A 33 -9.77 -24.58 12.50
N LEU A 34 -9.52 -23.27 12.65
CA LEU A 34 -8.26 -22.74 13.17
C LEU A 34 -8.31 -22.61 14.69
N ASN A 35 -7.21 -22.95 15.35
CA ASN A 35 -7.00 -22.48 16.71
C ASN A 35 -6.50 -21.01 16.73
N THR A 36 -6.48 -20.40 17.92
CA THR A 36 -6.09 -19.00 18.07
C THR A 36 -4.67 -18.70 17.56
N ALA A 37 -3.72 -19.62 17.76
CA ALA A 37 -2.35 -19.41 17.32
C ALA A 37 -2.23 -19.43 15.80
N GLU A 38 -2.93 -20.36 15.14
CA GLU A 38 -2.96 -20.47 13.66
C GLU A 38 -3.65 -19.27 13.03
N TYR A 39 -4.78 -18.83 13.59
CA TYR A 39 -5.47 -17.63 13.12
C TYR A 39 -4.60 -16.37 13.26
N LEU A 40 -4.01 -16.15 14.44
CA LEU A 40 -3.16 -14.98 14.67
C LEU A 40 -1.88 -15.03 13.82
N GLY A 41 -1.33 -16.23 13.59
CA GLY A 41 -0.22 -16.44 12.68
C GLY A 41 -0.56 -16.00 11.25
N GLY A 42 -1.71 -16.45 10.72
CA GLY A 42 -2.19 -16.05 9.41
C GLY A 42 -2.50 -14.56 9.29
N VAL A 43 -3.04 -13.93 10.35
CA VAL A 43 -3.26 -12.47 10.39
C VAL A 43 -1.94 -11.69 10.38
N VAL A 44 -0.90 -12.21 11.04
CA VAL A 44 0.42 -11.60 11.04
C VAL A 44 1.07 -11.74 9.67
N ASP A 45 1.04 -12.93 9.08
CA ASP A 45 1.64 -13.21 7.77
C ASP A 45 0.93 -12.42 6.64
N LEU A 46 -0.41 -12.29 6.72
CA LEU A 46 -1.22 -11.41 5.85
C LEU A 46 -0.63 -9.99 5.71
N THR A 47 -0.11 -9.41 6.80
CA THR A 47 0.46 -8.06 6.72
C THR A 47 1.66 -8.00 5.77
N GLY A 48 2.42 -9.09 5.66
CA GLY A 48 3.49 -9.25 4.69
C GLY A 48 2.99 -9.20 3.25
N GLU A 49 1.90 -9.91 2.95
CA GLU A 49 1.27 -9.89 1.62
C GLU A 49 0.67 -8.53 1.28
N ILE A 50 0.00 -7.86 2.22
CA ILE A 50 -0.44 -6.47 2.05
C ILE A 50 0.76 -5.55 1.78
N GLY A 51 1.91 -5.80 2.43
CA GLY A 51 3.19 -5.15 2.14
C GLY A 51 3.68 -5.32 0.71
N ARG A 52 3.63 -6.53 0.18
CA ARG A 52 3.99 -6.80 -1.22
C ARG A 52 3.02 -6.13 -2.18
N TYR A 53 1.71 -6.17 -1.89
CA TYR A 53 0.67 -5.49 -2.66
C TYR A 53 0.88 -3.96 -2.68
N ALA A 54 1.24 -3.36 -1.55
CA ALA A 54 1.55 -1.93 -1.45
C ALA A 54 2.73 -1.55 -2.35
N VAL A 55 3.80 -2.36 -2.36
CA VAL A 55 4.95 -2.13 -3.25
C VAL A 55 4.52 -2.21 -4.72
N ALA A 56 3.76 -3.23 -5.11
CA ALA A 56 3.24 -3.37 -6.47
C ALA A 56 2.31 -2.21 -6.87
N SER A 57 1.50 -1.70 -5.95
CA SER A 57 0.65 -0.52 -6.17
C SER A 57 1.48 0.76 -6.34
N ALA A 58 2.59 0.87 -5.61
CA ALA A 58 3.49 2.02 -5.68
C ALA A 58 4.23 2.11 -7.02
N THR A 59 4.59 0.98 -7.64
CA THR A 59 5.19 1.00 -8.99
C THR A 59 4.25 1.59 -10.05
N GLN A 60 2.94 1.50 -9.80
CA GLN A 60 1.88 2.10 -10.61
C GLN A 60 1.48 3.50 -10.14
N ARG A 61 2.22 4.09 -9.18
CA ARG A 61 1.96 5.40 -8.57
C ARG A 61 0.57 5.51 -7.92
N ASN A 62 -0.02 4.39 -7.52
CA ASN A 62 -1.36 4.39 -6.93
C ASN A 62 -1.29 4.71 -5.43
N LEU A 63 -1.20 6.00 -5.10
CA LEU A 63 -1.08 6.49 -3.72
C LEU A 63 -2.26 6.06 -2.85
N ALA A 64 -3.48 6.04 -3.40
CA ALA A 64 -4.68 5.66 -2.67
C ALA A 64 -4.60 4.21 -2.17
N GLN A 65 -4.18 3.27 -3.04
CA GLN A 65 -4.02 1.86 -2.66
C GLN A 65 -2.90 1.65 -1.64
N VAL A 66 -1.77 2.34 -1.79
CA VAL A 66 -0.69 2.26 -0.79
C VAL A 66 -1.17 2.76 0.57
N ARG A 67 -2.01 3.80 0.60
CA ARG A 67 -2.58 4.32 1.85
C ARG A 67 -3.52 3.31 2.50
N GLU A 68 -4.39 2.68 1.73
CA GLU A 68 -5.29 1.64 2.22
C GLU A 68 -4.54 0.42 2.81
N CYS A 69 -3.44 0.02 2.16
CA CYS A 69 -2.55 -1.02 2.68
C CYS A 69 -1.94 -0.63 4.03
N PHE A 70 -1.46 0.61 4.13
CA PHE A 70 -0.87 1.16 5.35
C PHE A 70 -1.90 1.22 6.49
N GLU A 71 -3.11 1.69 6.21
CA GLU A 71 -4.18 1.80 7.20
C GLU A 71 -4.60 0.42 7.72
N THR A 72 -4.85 -0.55 6.83
CA THR A 72 -5.19 -1.92 7.23
C THR A 72 -4.09 -2.51 8.12
N THR A 73 -2.84 -2.43 7.68
CA THR A 73 -1.69 -2.97 8.43
C THR A 73 -1.51 -2.27 9.78
N SER A 74 -1.80 -0.97 9.85
CA SER A 74 -1.72 -0.19 11.09
C SER A 74 -2.78 -0.63 12.09
N VAL A 75 -4.01 -0.87 11.63
CA VAL A 75 -5.10 -1.39 12.48
C VAL A 75 -4.71 -2.75 13.06
N VAL A 76 -4.21 -3.67 12.22
CA VAL A 76 -3.74 -5.00 12.68
C VAL A 76 -2.63 -4.86 13.72
N ASN A 77 -1.61 -4.05 13.43
CA ASN A 77 -0.49 -3.83 14.35
C ASN A 77 -0.97 -3.26 15.70
N ASN A 78 -1.88 -2.30 15.68
CA ASN A 78 -2.43 -1.70 16.89
C ASN A 78 -3.19 -2.74 17.72
N GLN A 79 -4.04 -3.54 17.11
CA GLN A 79 -4.77 -4.59 17.83
C GLN A 79 -3.83 -5.64 18.43
N LEU A 80 -2.83 -6.10 17.68
CA LEU A 80 -1.85 -7.07 18.16
C LEU A 80 -0.96 -6.50 19.27
N SER A 81 -0.66 -5.20 19.26
CA SER A 81 0.15 -4.55 20.29
C SER A 81 -0.52 -4.52 21.67
N LEU A 82 -1.85 -4.64 21.71
CA LEU A 82 -2.63 -4.70 22.95
C LEU A 82 -2.62 -6.09 23.60
N MET A 83 -2.10 -7.09 22.90
CA MET A 83 -2.17 -8.49 23.33
C MET A 83 -0.81 -8.98 23.83
N THR A 84 -0.82 -9.79 24.89
CA THR A 84 0.39 -10.46 25.39
C THR A 84 0.73 -11.67 24.51
N MET A 85 1.60 -11.46 23.53
CA MET A 85 2.05 -12.51 22.61
C MET A 85 3.15 -13.39 23.22
N GLN A 86 3.01 -14.71 23.09
CA GLN A 86 3.99 -15.69 23.56
C GLN A 86 4.73 -16.39 22.41
N GLY A 87 5.93 -16.91 22.69
CA GLY A 87 6.65 -17.81 21.79
C GLY A 87 6.96 -17.22 20.40
N GLY A 88 6.71 -18.02 19.36
CA GLY A 88 7.02 -17.67 17.96
C GLY A 88 6.22 -16.48 17.43
N LEU A 89 5.00 -16.28 17.92
CA LEU A 89 4.11 -15.20 17.46
C LEU A 89 4.66 -13.81 17.84
N ARG A 90 5.35 -13.69 18.98
CA ARG A 90 6.06 -12.47 19.38
C ARG A 90 7.19 -12.10 18.42
N LYS A 91 7.88 -13.08 17.83
CA LYS A 91 8.92 -12.81 16.83
C LYS A 91 8.28 -12.33 15.52
N LYS A 92 7.18 -12.97 15.10
CA LYS A 92 6.47 -12.60 13.88
C LYS A 92 5.87 -11.19 13.97
N THR A 93 5.29 -10.81 15.10
CA THR A 93 4.74 -9.45 15.29
C THR A 93 5.81 -8.36 15.20
N GLY A 94 7.08 -8.66 15.49
CA GLY A 94 8.18 -7.72 15.31
C GLY A 94 8.39 -7.25 13.87
N ALA A 95 8.03 -8.08 12.87
CA ALA A 95 8.17 -7.73 11.45
C ALA A 95 7.16 -6.66 10.98
N LEU A 96 6.02 -6.52 11.67
CA LEU A 96 4.97 -5.56 11.31
C LEU A 96 5.46 -4.12 11.38
N GLY A 97 6.21 -3.75 12.42
CA GLY A 97 6.75 -2.41 12.57
C GLY A 97 7.68 -2.01 11.41
N THR A 98 8.52 -2.96 10.96
CA THR A 98 9.39 -2.75 9.79
C THR A 98 8.57 -2.57 8.51
N ASN A 99 7.52 -3.36 8.33
CA ASN A 99 6.63 -3.25 7.17
C ASN A 99 5.89 -1.90 7.14
N LEU A 100 5.34 -1.47 8.28
CA LEU A 100 4.70 -0.15 8.42
C LEU A 100 5.66 0.99 8.12
N LYS A 101 6.90 0.92 8.63
CA LYS A 101 7.94 1.92 8.34
C LYS A 101 8.22 2.00 6.84
N LYS A 102 8.32 0.85 6.16
CA LYS A 102 8.52 0.79 4.71
C LYS A 102 7.35 1.42 3.94
N MET A 103 6.11 1.03 4.24
CA MET A 103 4.92 1.60 3.60
C MET A 103 4.81 3.12 3.81
N LYS A 104 5.11 3.61 5.02
CA LYS A 104 5.14 5.04 5.33
C LYS A 104 6.18 5.80 4.49
N GLY A 105 7.35 5.19 4.28
CA GLY A 105 8.39 5.74 3.39
C GLY A 105 7.89 5.87 1.95
N ILE A 106 7.27 4.81 1.41
CA ILE A 106 6.69 4.81 0.06
C ILE A 106 5.63 5.91 -0.07
N LEU A 107 4.73 6.06 0.91
CA LEU A 107 3.71 7.11 0.90
C LEU A 107 4.34 8.51 0.86
N TYR A 108 5.39 8.73 1.64
CA TYR A 108 6.12 9.99 1.66
C TYR A 108 6.77 10.29 0.31
N GLU A 109 7.46 9.31 -0.28
CA GLU A 109 8.11 9.45 -1.59
C GLU A 109 7.10 9.75 -2.70
N LEU A 110 5.95 9.05 -2.72
CA LEU A 110 4.89 9.29 -3.70
C LEU A 110 4.28 10.69 -3.54
N ALA A 111 4.03 11.13 -2.30
CA ALA A 111 3.50 12.46 -2.02
C ALA A 111 4.48 13.56 -2.45
N LEU A 112 5.78 13.37 -2.20
CA LEU A 112 6.82 14.31 -2.61
C LEU A 112 6.94 14.39 -4.14
N ALA A 113 6.90 13.24 -4.83
CA ALA A 113 6.94 13.18 -6.28
C ALA A 113 5.72 13.84 -6.94
N GLU A 114 4.54 13.77 -6.30
CA GLU A 114 3.34 14.50 -6.72
C GLU A 114 3.54 16.02 -6.62
N ALA A 115 3.96 16.49 -5.44
CA ALA A 115 4.15 17.92 -5.17
C ALA A 115 5.19 18.57 -6.09
N GLY A 116 6.29 17.87 -6.38
CA GLY A 116 7.33 18.34 -7.29
C GLY A 116 6.91 18.45 -8.76
N ARG A 117 5.81 17.79 -9.17
CA ARG A 117 5.23 17.94 -10.50
C ARG A 117 4.32 19.17 -10.58
N THR A 118 3.50 19.37 -9.56
CA THR A 118 2.60 20.54 -9.48
C THR A 118 3.38 21.86 -9.50
N SER A 119 4.56 21.90 -8.87
CA SER A 119 5.42 23.09 -8.89
C SER A 119 6.15 23.34 -10.23
N ARG A 120 6.18 22.35 -11.13
CA ARG A 120 6.81 22.44 -12.47
C ARG A 120 5.82 22.59 -13.62
N ALA A 121 4.51 22.59 -13.35
CA ALA A 121 3.52 22.84 -14.38
C ALA A 121 3.69 24.27 -14.93
N PRO A 122 3.83 24.46 -16.26
CA PRO A 122 3.85 25.80 -16.83
C PRO A 122 2.54 26.53 -16.49
N PRO A 123 2.57 27.85 -16.26
CA PRO A 123 1.35 28.60 -16.00
C PRO A 123 0.36 28.39 -17.16
N ALA A 124 -0.88 28.05 -16.81
CA ALA A 124 -1.97 27.91 -17.76
C ALA A 124 -2.22 29.28 -18.40
N GLY A 125 -1.69 29.50 -19.60
CA GLY A 125 -1.83 30.79 -20.30
C GLY A 125 -0.72 31.17 -21.28
N ALA A 126 0.36 30.40 -21.41
CA ALA A 126 1.33 30.63 -22.51
C ALA A 126 0.78 30.09 -23.84
N SER A 127 -0.31 30.67 -24.33
CA SER A 127 -0.64 30.62 -25.76
C SER A 127 0.47 31.37 -26.49
N GLU A 128 1.12 30.69 -27.42
CA GLU A 128 2.14 31.25 -28.31
C GLU A 128 1.68 32.59 -28.89
N GLU A 129 2.37 33.67 -28.52
CA GLU A 129 2.30 34.93 -29.22
C GLU A 129 2.83 34.70 -30.64
N ALA A 130 1.91 34.49 -31.58
CA ALA A 130 2.18 34.69 -32.99
C ALA A 130 2.56 36.16 -33.18
N THR A 131 3.83 36.39 -33.51
CA THR A 131 4.46 37.69 -33.77
C THR A 131 3.63 38.58 -34.72
N PRO A 132 3.52 39.90 -34.47
CA PRO A 132 2.80 40.81 -35.36
C PRO A 132 3.66 41.31 -36.53
N SER A 133 3.11 41.13 -37.74
CA SER A 133 3.01 42.07 -38.88
C SER A 133 4.12 43.10 -39.21
N GLY A 134 4.56 43.07 -40.48
CA GLY A 134 4.94 44.25 -41.31
C GLY A 134 5.86 43.85 -42.47
N GLY A 135 5.67 44.14 -43.76
CA GLY A 135 4.82 45.09 -44.49
C GLY A 135 5.67 45.88 -45.50
N GLY A 136 5.37 45.79 -46.81
CA GLY A 136 5.85 46.67 -47.91
C GLY A 136 7.07 46.16 -48.71
N MET A 137 6.96 45.90 -50.03
CA MET A 137 7.15 46.85 -51.18
C MET A 137 8.66 47.07 -51.46
N ASP A 138 9.29 47.00 -52.64
CA ASP A 138 8.99 46.94 -54.09
C ASP A 138 10.15 46.09 -54.75
N GLU A 139 10.27 45.76 -56.04
CA GLU A 139 10.47 46.61 -57.24
C GLU A 139 10.81 45.70 -58.47
N GLU A 140 10.69 46.29 -59.66
CA GLU A 140 10.77 45.83 -61.07
C GLU A 140 11.79 44.75 -61.51
N ALA A 141 11.39 43.91 -62.49
CA ALA A 141 11.96 43.79 -63.85
C ALA A 141 11.24 42.72 -64.70
#